data_AF-A0A5F1ZYI1-F1
#
_entry.id   AF-A0A5F1ZYI1-F1
#
_cell.length_a   1.000
_cell.length_b   1.000
_cell.length_c   1.000
_cell.angle_alpha   90.00
_cell.angle_beta   90.00
_cell.angle_gamma   90.00
#
_symmetry.space_group_name_H-M   'P 1'
#
loop_
_entity.id
_entity.type
_entity.pdbx_description
1 polymer ?
#
loop_
_entity_poly.entity_id
_entity_poly.type
_entity_poly.pdbx_seq_one_letter_code
_entity_poly.pdbx_strand_id
1 'polypeptide(L)'
;MEQGGNIYLPQLELGFSLPEKGKAPVRDKSLKERCETIKGPAFYLDKKGLLLSEYKEDIRRDLSRSENAYGDLSRKDPISSKKGFPESKSESFEVGSTGPVSILLGPEPGWTKREIAFFHEKKIQPVRLSKAVLRSEQAFAFFLAQWEASFPNF
;
A
#
# COMPACT_ATOMS: atom_id res chain seq x y z
N MET A 1 7.70 33.07 -14.25
CA MET A 1 6.93 31.84 -13.99
C MET A 1 7.92 30.70 -13.98
N GLU A 2 8.46 30.36 -12.82
CA GLU A 2 9.32 29.17 -12.67
C GLU A 2 8.82 28.38 -11.45
N GLN A 3 7.89 27.46 -11.69
CA GLN A 3 7.54 26.39 -10.77
C GLN A 3 7.38 25.12 -11.61
N GLY A 4 8.51 24.57 -12.05
CA GLY A 4 8.60 23.27 -12.73
C GLY A 4 9.57 22.33 -12.02
N GLY A 5 9.73 22.48 -10.70
CA GLY A 5 10.89 21.95 -9.97
C GLY A 5 10.71 20.62 -9.24
N ASN A 6 9.49 20.19 -8.92
CA ASN A 6 9.26 18.96 -8.14
C ASN A 6 8.14 18.13 -8.76
N ILE A 7 8.41 17.51 -9.91
CA ILE A 7 7.59 16.38 -10.36
C ILE A 7 8.13 15.14 -9.65
N TYR A 8 7.52 14.79 -8.52
CA TYR A 8 7.73 13.48 -7.92
C TYR A 8 7.17 12.44 -8.90
N LEU A 9 8.06 11.66 -9.51
CA LEU A 9 7.68 10.52 -10.34
C LEU A 9 7.66 9.30 -9.41
N PRO A 10 6.49 8.79 -9.00
CA PRO A 10 6.45 7.58 -8.20
C PRO A 10 7.11 6.45 -8.99
N GLN A 11 8.00 5.70 -8.35
CA GLN A 11 8.55 4.48 -8.94
C GLN A 11 7.41 3.46 -9.06
N LEU A 12 6.88 3.29 -10.27
CA LEU A 12 5.76 2.42 -10.56
C LEU A 12 6.26 1.09 -11.13
N GLU A 13 5.96 -0.02 -10.44
CA GLU A 13 6.12 -1.37 -10.98
C GLU A 13 4.75 -1.97 -11.29
N LEU A 14 4.50 -2.30 -12.56
CA LEU A 14 3.22 -2.88 -12.99
C LEU A 14 3.24 -4.42 -12.97
N GLY A 15 2.28 -4.97 -12.22
CA GLY A 15 2.12 -6.38 -11.93
C GLY A 15 1.24 -7.17 -12.91
N PHE A 16 1.38 -7.02 -14.23
CA PHE A 16 0.52 -7.73 -15.20
C PHE A 16 0.67 -9.26 -15.21
N SER A 17 -0.42 -9.96 -15.49
CA SER A 17 -0.42 -11.34 -15.97
C SER A 17 -1.12 -11.38 -17.33
N LEU A 18 -0.35 -11.33 -18.42
CA LEU A 18 -0.89 -11.59 -19.76
C LEU A 18 -0.36 -12.95 -20.23
N PRO A 19 -1.23 -13.95 -20.47
CA PRO A 19 -0.84 -15.15 -21.19
C PRO A 19 -0.71 -14.82 -22.68
N GLU A 20 0.49 -15.00 -23.25
CA GLU A 20 0.67 -15.04 -24.70
C GLU A 20 0.28 -16.43 -25.22
N LYS A 21 -0.49 -16.50 -26.32
CA LYS A 21 -0.94 -17.76 -26.90
C LYS A 21 0.26 -18.63 -27.29
N GLY A 22 0.41 -19.78 -26.63
CA GLY A 22 1.48 -20.74 -26.90
C GLY A 22 2.79 -20.50 -26.14
N LYS A 23 2.86 -19.51 -25.25
CA LYS A 23 3.99 -19.36 -24.31
C LYS A 23 3.53 -19.66 -22.88
N ALA A 24 4.41 -20.29 -22.11
CA ALA A 24 4.24 -20.34 -20.66
C ALA A 24 4.11 -18.91 -20.12
N PRO A 25 3.28 -18.68 -19.08
CA PRO A 25 3.13 -17.36 -18.49
C PRO A 25 4.51 -16.76 -18.17
N VAL A 26 4.71 -15.48 -18.49
CA VAL A 26 5.99 -14.75 -18.29
C VAL A 26 6.37 -14.62 -16.81
N ARG A 27 5.58 -15.17 -15.88
CA ARG A 27 5.84 -15.09 -14.44
C ARG A 27 5.66 -16.46 -13.78
N ASP A 28 6.76 -16.91 -13.19
CA ASP A 28 6.87 -18.16 -12.43
C ASP A 28 6.08 -18.16 -11.11
N LYS A 29 5.59 -16.99 -10.66
CA LYS A 29 5.01 -16.81 -9.32
C LYS A 29 3.50 -16.61 -9.29
N SER A 30 2.83 -17.30 -8.37
CA SER A 30 1.39 -17.14 -8.11
C SER A 30 1.05 -15.79 -7.46
N LEU A 31 -0.23 -15.38 -7.48
CA LEU A 31 -0.68 -14.17 -6.76
C LEU A 31 -0.30 -14.21 -5.27
N LYS A 32 -0.43 -15.38 -4.64
CA LYS A 32 -0.09 -15.58 -3.23
C LYS A 32 1.40 -15.34 -2.98
N GLU A 33 2.26 -15.96 -3.77
CA GLU A 33 3.72 -15.77 -3.68
C GLU A 33 4.13 -14.32 -3.90
N ARG A 34 3.45 -13.59 -4.80
CA ARG A 34 3.69 -12.16 -4.98
C ARG A 34 3.29 -11.35 -3.75
N CYS A 35 2.15 -11.65 -3.15
CA CYS A 35 1.72 -10.97 -1.93
C CYS A 35 2.66 -11.22 -0.74
N GLU A 36 3.28 -12.40 -0.67
CA GLU A 36 4.27 -12.73 0.35
C GLU A 36 5.57 -11.94 0.24
N THR A 37 5.87 -11.42 -0.95
CA THR A 37 7.05 -10.56 -1.16
C THR A 37 6.80 -9.09 -0.85
N ILE A 38 5.57 -8.69 -0.54
CA ILE A 38 5.24 -7.29 -0.22
C ILE A 38 5.81 -6.94 1.16
N LYS A 39 6.69 -5.94 1.18
CA LYS A 39 7.37 -5.45 2.39
C LYS A 39 6.86 -4.08 2.86
N GLY A 40 5.94 -3.47 2.15
CA GLY A 40 5.42 -2.13 2.44
C GLY A 40 3.92 -2.13 2.75
N PRO A 41 3.32 -0.95 2.96
CA PRO A 41 1.88 -0.84 3.11
C PRO A 41 1.19 -1.37 1.86
N ALA A 42 0.20 -2.23 2.03
CA ALA A 42 -0.44 -2.95 0.95
C ALA A 42 -1.95 -2.77 0.99
N PHE A 43 -2.54 -2.44 -0.16
CA PHE A 43 -3.96 -2.20 -0.30
C PHE A 43 -4.57 -3.06 -1.40
N TYR A 44 -5.81 -3.49 -1.25
CA TYR A 44 -6.60 -4.08 -2.33
C TYR A 44 -7.90 -3.30 -2.53
N LEU A 45 -8.37 -3.20 -3.77
CA LEU A 45 -9.60 -2.47 -4.06
C LEU A 45 -10.85 -3.21 -3.56
N ASP A 46 -11.64 -2.55 -2.71
CA ASP A 46 -12.96 -3.02 -2.28
C ASP A 46 -13.91 -1.84 -2.06
N LYS A 47 -15.13 -1.94 -2.58
CA LYS A 47 -16.21 -0.96 -2.36
C LYS A 47 -16.66 -0.85 -0.89
N LYS A 48 -16.31 -1.82 -0.06
CA LYS A 48 -16.57 -1.84 1.40
C LYS A 48 -15.37 -1.37 2.22
N GLY A 49 -14.24 -1.11 1.59
CA GLY A 49 -13.05 -0.59 2.27
C GLY A 49 -13.24 0.85 2.77
N LEU A 50 -12.31 1.27 3.62
CA LEU A 50 -12.17 2.65 4.05
C LEU A 50 -11.62 3.51 2.91
N LEU A 51 -11.82 4.81 2.99
CA LEU A 51 -11.16 5.77 2.10
C LEU A 51 -9.66 5.81 2.40
N LEU A 52 -8.84 6.09 1.38
CA LEU A 52 -7.38 6.15 1.55
C LEU A 52 -6.96 7.17 2.63
N SER A 53 -7.67 8.30 2.73
CA SER A 53 -7.41 9.34 3.73
C SER A 53 -7.60 8.87 5.17
N GLU A 54 -8.38 7.81 5.40
CA GLU A 54 -8.61 7.25 6.74
C GLU A 54 -7.39 6.45 7.22
N TYR A 55 -6.54 5.97 6.31
CA TYR A 55 -5.29 5.26 6.64
C TYR A 55 -4.09 6.20 6.86
N LYS A 56 -4.29 7.52 6.79
CA LYS A 56 -3.20 8.51 6.71
C LYS A 56 -2.18 8.43 7.84
N GLU A 57 -2.64 8.27 9.07
CA GLU A 57 -1.76 8.22 10.24
C GLU A 57 -1.00 6.90 10.34
N ASP A 58 -1.63 5.79 9.95
CA ASP A 58 -0.98 4.48 9.92
C ASP A 58 0.10 4.43 8.83
N ILE A 59 -0.23 4.93 7.63
CA ILE A 59 0.72 5.03 6.51
C ILE A 59 1.92 5.92 6.87
N ARG A 60 1.69 7.08 7.49
CA ARG A 60 2.79 7.98 7.93
C ARG A 60 3.70 7.32 8.95
N ARG A 61 3.13 6.58 9.90
CA ARG A 61 3.90 5.85 10.91
C ARG A 61 4.78 4.79 10.25
N ASP A 62 4.29 4.10 9.23
CA ASP A 62 5.06 3.06 8.53
C ASP A 62 6.13 3.66 7.61
N LEU A 63 5.81 4.73 6.87
CA LEU A 63 6.77 5.41 5.99
C LEU A 63 7.91 6.09 6.77
N SER A 64 7.62 6.78 7.89
CA SER A 64 8.66 7.41 8.72
C SER A 64 9.61 6.41 9.38
N ARG A 65 9.18 5.16 9.60
CA ARG A 65 10.06 4.07 10.06
C ARG A 65 11.01 3.59 8.96
N SER A 66 10.59 3.67 7.69
CA SER A 66 11.43 3.35 6.53
C SER A 66 12.60 4.33 6.37
N GLU A 67 12.34 5.63 6.48
CA GLU A 67 13.38 6.66 6.35
C GLU A 67 14.43 6.57 7.47
N ASN A 68 14.00 6.31 8.70
CA ASN A 68 14.90 6.15 9.85
C ASN A 68 15.77 4.87 9.77
N ALA A 69 15.28 3.80 9.15
CA ALA A 69 16.06 2.56 8.98
C ALA A 69 17.24 2.71 7.99
N TYR A 70 17.19 3.70 7.09
CA TYR A 70 18.32 4.07 6.23
C TYR A 70 19.22 5.16 6.84
N GLY A 71 18.73 5.94 7.80
CA GLY A 71 19.47 7.01 8.47
C GLY A 71 20.31 6.57 9.68
N ASP A 72 20.07 5.38 10.25
CA ASP A 72 20.58 5.00 11.57
C ASP A 72 21.78 4.02 11.54
N LEU A 73 22.80 4.33 10.73
CA LEU A 73 24.16 3.80 10.91
C LEU A 73 25.06 4.74 11.73
N SER A 74 24.49 5.81 12.30
CA SER A 74 25.26 6.75 13.12
C SER A 74 24.37 7.45 14.14
N ARG A 75 24.16 6.82 15.30
CA ARG A 75 24.42 7.39 16.65
C ARG A 75 23.83 6.51 17.74
N LYS A 76 24.65 6.14 18.72
CA LYS A 76 24.25 5.43 19.94
C LYS A 76 23.70 6.39 21.01
N ASP A 77 22.58 5.97 21.61
CA ASP A 77 22.08 6.16 23.00
C ASP A 77 21.66 7.58 23.48
N PRO A 78 20.86 7.75 24.59
CA PRO A 78 19.95 6.82 25.29
C PRO A 78 18.53 7.38 25.69
N ILE A 79 17.61 6.43 25.93
CA ILE A 79 16.43 6.36 26.83
C ILE A 79 15.97 7.63 27.60
N SER A 80 14.67 7.98 27.50
CA SER A 80 13.88 8.52 28.64
C SER A 80 12.35 8.39 28.46
N SER A 81 11.65 8.23 29.57
CA SER A 81 10.27 7.75 29.75
C SER A 81 9.19 8.85 29.79
N LYS A 82 7.91 8.55 29.47
CA LYS A 82 6.70 8.75 30.33
C LYS A 82 5.31 8.55 29.62
N LYS A 83 4.50 7.68 30.26
CA LYS A 83 3.03 7.69 30.57
C LYS A 83 1.96 8.21 29.56
N GLY A 84 1.19 7.28 28.99
CA GLY A 84 -0.23 6.95 29.28
C GLY A 84 -1.38 7.89 28.83
N PHE A 85 -2.31 7.37 28.00
CA PHE A 85 -3.78 7.64 27.92
C PHE A 85 -4.45 6.57 26.99
N PRO A 86 -5.80 6.38 26.98
CA PRO A 86 -6.45 5.07 26.93
C PRO A 86 -6.82 4.58 25.51
N GLU A 87 -7.01 3.26 25.43
CA GLU A 87 -7.26 2.46 24.23
C GLU A 87 -8.52 2.85 23.46
N SER A 88 -8.34 3.19 22.18
CA SER A 88 -9.27 2.81 21.12
C SER A 88 -8.77 1.52 20.49
N LYS A 89 -9.60 0.49 20.37
CA LYS A 89 -9.28 -0.78 19.68
C LYS A 89 -8.97 -0.53 18.19
N SER A 90 -7.75 -0.11 17.90
CA SER A 90 -7.07 -0.34 16.64
C SER A 90 -6.35 -1.68 16.78
N GLU A 91 -6.72 -2.69 15.98
CA GLU A 91 -5.92 -3.91 15.92
C GLU A 91 -4.46 -3.54 15.65
N SER A 92 -3.63 -3.87 16.63
CA SER A 92 -2.23 -3.46 16.69
C SER A 92 -1.43 -4.06 15.55
N PHE A 93 -0.85 -3.18 14.74
CA PHE A 93 0.02 -3.47 13.62
C PHE A 93 1.38 -4.01 14.10
N GLU A 94 1.68 -5.28 13.88
CA GLU A 94 3.07 -5.77 14.02
C GLU A 94 3.94 -5.32 12.83
N VAL A 95 4.57 -4.17 13.06
CA VAL A 95 5.99 -3.80 12.88
C VAL A 95 6.76 -4.43 11.70
N GLY A 96 7.16 -3.57 10.75
CA GLY A 96 8.31 -3.82 9.87
C GLY A 96 8.17 -3.44 8.40
N SER A 97 7.15 -2.68 7.98
CA SER A 97 6.94 -2.42 6.56
C SER A 97 7.78 -1.23 6.07
N THR A 98 9.02 -1.49 5.66
CA THR A 98 9.94 -0.48 5.07
C THR A 98 9.93 -0.50 3.53
N GLY A 99 8.99 -1.22 2.92
CA GLY A 99 8.90 -1.39 1.47
C GLY A 99 8.01 -0.36 0.77
N PRO A 100 7.99 -0.37 -0.58
CA PRO A 100 7.12 0.48 -1.37
C PRO A 100 5.65 0.17 -1.11
N VAL A 101 4.82 1.20 -1.28
CA VAL A 101 3.37 1.07 -1.18
C VAL A 101 2.87 0.25 -2.36
N SER A 102 2.09 -0.78 -2.06
CA SER A 102 1.56 -1.71 -3.05
C SER A 102 0.05 -1.59 -3.12
N ILE A 103 -0.49 -1.50 -4.34
CA ILE A 103 -1.92 -1.59 -4.60
C ILE A 103 -2.24 -2.79 -5.51
N LEU A 104 -3.16 -3.62 -5.06
CA LEU A 104 -3.71 -4.74 -5.79
C LEU A 104 -4.98 -4.29 -6.52
N LEU A 105 -4.89 -4.26 -7.84
CA LEU A 105 -6.03 -4.04 -8.73
C LEU A 105 -6.66 -5.39 -9.07
N GLY A 106 -7.95 -5.53 -8.74
CA GLY A 106 -8.68 -6.77 -8.94
C GLY A 106 -9.07 -7.00 -10.40
N PRO A 107 -9.44 -8.24 -10.75
CA PRO A 107 -10.07 -8.52 -12.03
C PRO A 107 -11.45 -7.85 -12.09
N GLU A 108 -12.02 -7.63 -13.29
CA GLU A 108 -13.36 -7.02 -13.44
C GLU A 108 -14.47 -7.62 -12.54
N PRO A 109 -14.58 -8.96 -12.34
CA PRO A 109 -15.57 -9.52 -11.41
C PRO A 109 -15.28 -9.24 -9.92
N GLY A 110 -14.11 -8.68 -9.59
CA GLY A 110 -13.62 -8.46 -8.23
C GLY A 110 -12.92 -9.67 -7.63
N TRP A 111 -12.48 -9.52 -6.38
CA TRP A 111 -11.77 -10.56 -5.64
C TRP A 111 -12.69 -11.66 -5.13
N THR A 112 -12.22 -12.90 -5.18
CA THR A 112 -12.93 -14.02 -4.58
C THR A 112 -12.89 -13.94 -3.05
N LYS A 113 -13.84 -14.57 -2.36
CA LYS A 113 -13.84 -14.66 -0.89
C LYS A 113 -12.56 -15.28 -0.34
N ARG A 114 -11.97 -16.24 -1.07
CA ARG A 114 -10.72 -16.91 -0.69
C ARG A 114 -9.52 -15.96 -0.78
N GLU A 115 -9.46 -15.12 -1.80
CA GLU A 115 -8.42 -14.10 -1.94
C GLU A 115 -8.57 -13.02 -0.88
N ILE A 116 -9.79 -12.55 -0.62
CA ILE A 116 -10.07 -11.57 0.44
C ILE A 116 -9.61 -12.11 1.81
N ALA A 117 -9.95 -13.36 2.15
CA ALA A 117 -9.50 -13.99 3.39
C ALA A 117 -7.96 -14.04 3.49
N PHE A 118 -7.29 -14.37 2.38
CA PHE A 118 -5.84 -14.36 2.30
C PHE A 118 -5.24 -12.95 2.45
N PHE A 119 -5.87 -11.92 1.86
CA PHE A 119 -5.45 -10.53 2.02
C PHE A 119 -5.54 -10.08 3.48
N HIS A 120 -6.63 -10.43 4.18
CA HIS A 120 -6.75 -10.17 5.61
C HIS A 120 -5.67 -10.89 6.43
N GLU A 121 -5.39 -12.17 6.15
CA GLU A 121 -4.31 -12.93 6.79
C GLU A 121 -2.94 -12.24 6.62
N LYS A 122 -2.68 -11.69 5.42
CA LYS A 122 -1.45 -10.97 5.10
C LYS A 122 -1.50 -9.46 5.46
N LYS A 123 -2.52 -9.02 6.22
CA LYS A 123 -2.72 -7.61 6.63
C LYS A 123 -2.79 -6.61 5.47
N ILE A 124 -3.15 -7.06 4.27
CA ILE A 124 -3.40 -6.20 3.11
C ILE A 124 -4.76 -5.55 3.29
N GLN A 125 -4.81 -4.23 3.30
CA GLN A 125 -5.98 -3.46 3.71
C GLN A 125 -6.97 -3.22 2.55
N PRO A 126 -8.29 -3.34 2.76
CA PRO A 126 -9.27 -2.93 1.76
C PRO A 126 -9.31 -1.41 1.64
N VAL A 127 -9.17 -0.89 0.43
CA VAL A 127 -9.33 0.54 0.14
C VAL A 127 -10.45 0.78 -0.86
N ARG A 128 -11.27 1.79 -0.57
CA ARG A 128 -12.32 2.29 -1.45
C ARG A 128 -11.89 3.61 -2.05
N LEU A 129 -11.84 3.66 -3.38
CA LEU A 129 -11.49 4.88 -4.12
C LEU A 129 -12.71 5.72 -4.51
N SER A 130 -13.86 5.08 -4.73
CA SER A 130 -15.09 5.74 -5.18
C SER A 130 -16.32 4.96 -4.72
N LYS A 131 -17.49 5.63 -4.78
CA LYS A 131 -18.80 4.97 -4.62
C LYS A 131 -19.19 4.17 -5.86
N ALA A 132 -18.65 4.52 -7.03
CA ALA A 132 -18.90 3.82 -8.28
C ALA A 132 -17.91 2.66 -8.49
N VAL A 133 -18.32 1.66 -9.26
CA VAL A 133 -17.40 0.62 -9.76
C VAL A 133 -16.57 1.24 -10.87
N LEU A 134 -15.25 1.19 -10.71
CA LEU A 134 -14.27 1.75 -11.65
C LEU A 134 -13.62 0.63 -12.46
N ARG A 135 -13.30 0.89 -13.73
CA ARG A 135 -12.37 0.03 -14.48
C ARG A 135 -10.96 0.16 -13.89
N SER A 136 -10.11 -0.83 -14.12
CA SER A 136 -8.77 -0.90 -13.53
C SER A 136 -7.93 0.34 -13.77
N GLU A 137 -7.99 0.93 -14.97
CA GLU A 137 -7.24 2.14 -15.35
C GLU A 137 -7.75 3.37 -14.58
N GLN A 138 -9.07 3.48 -14.44
CA GLN A 138 -9.71 4.58 -13.70
C GLN A 138 -9.39 4.46 -12.21
N ALA A 139 -9.45 3.24 -11.68
CA ALA A 139 -9.10 2.97 -10.29
C ALA A 139 -7.63 3.28 -10.01
N PHE A 140 -6.73 2.90 -10.92
CA PHE A 140 -5.32 3.25 -10.83
C PHE A 140 -5.09 4.77 -10.81
N ALA A 141 -5.68 5.50 -11.76
CA ALA A 141 -5.56 6.96 -11.82
C ALA A 141 -6.14 7.65 -10.56
N PHE A 142 -7.30 7.19 -10.08
CA PHE A 142 -7.91 7.71 -8.85
C PHE A 142 -7.05 7.44 -7.61
N PHE A 143 -6.43 6.26 -7.54
CA PHE A 143 -5.53 5.94 -6.43
C PHE A 143 -4.33 6.91 -6.41
N LEU A 144 -3.66 7.11 -7.54
CA LEU A 144 -2.53 8.05 -7.63
C LEU A 144 -2.94 9.46 -7.22
N ALA A 145 -4.07 9.97 -7.74
CA ALA A 145 -4.57 11.30 -7.39
C ALA A 145 -4.89 11.44 -5.88
N GLN A 146 -5.50 10.42 -5.27
CA GLN A 146 -5.76 10.44 -3.83
C GLN A 146 -4.50 10.28 -3.00
N TRP A 147 -3.52 9.51 -3.48
CA TRP A 147 -2.23 9.34 -2.84
C TRP A 147 -1.49 10.68 -2.78
N GLU A 148 -1.32 11.34 -3.93
CA GLU A 148 -0.70 12.67 -4.02
C GLU A 148 -1.40 13.71 -3.14
N ALA A 149 -2.74 13.73 -3.16
CA ALA A 149 -3.51 14.65 -2.32
C ALA A 149 -3.38 14.37 -0.81
N SER A 150 -3.21 13.10 -0.43
CA SER A 150 -3.13 12.68 0.97
C SER A 150 -1.70 12.79 1.53
N PHE A 151 -0.69 12.59 0.68
CA PHE A 151 0.73 12.50 1.01
C PHE A 151 1.58 13.43 0.12
N PRO A 152 1.34 14.76 0.13
CA PRO A 152 2.00 15.70 -0.79
C PRO A 152 3.51 15.92 -0.54
N ASN A 153 4.06 15.36 0.53
CA ASN A 153 5.45 15.57 0.95
C ASN A 153 6.30 14.28 0.87
N PHE A 154 5.77 13.22 0.24
CA PHE A 154 6.46 11.94 0.04
C PHE A 154 6.76 11.68 -1.43
#